data_AF-A0A7Y1YW09-F1
#
_entry.id   AF-A0A7Y1YW09-F1
#
_cell.length_a   1.000
_cell.length_b   1.000
_cell.length_c   1.000
_cell.angle_alpha   90.00
_cell.angle_beta   90.00
_cell.angle_gamma   90.00
#
_symmetry.space_group_name_H-M   'P 1'
#
loop_
_entity.id
_entity.type
_entity.pdbx_description
1 polymer ?
#
loop_
_entity_poly.entity_id
_entity_poly.type
_entity_poly.pdbx_seq_one_letter_code
_entity_poly.pdbx_strand_id
1 'polypeptide(L)' 'MSLEARRTKLVYSVIEDLVAGGQSDFLPGDVNSALRRDGQPLGTWEVRAEFSTLADEGLIELDPASAR' A
#
# COMPACT_ATOMS: atom_id res chain seq x y z
N MET A 1 -17.83 3.53 -8.26
CA MET A 1 -16.43 3.47 -7.80
C MET A 1 -15.53 3.95 -8.94
N SER A 2 -14.69 4.94 -8.67
CA SER A 2 -13.64 5.38 -9.61
C SER A 2 -12.52 4.34 -9.70
N LEU A 3 -11.65 4.48 -10.70
CA LEU A 3 -10.46 3.63 -10.85
C LEU A 3 -9.50 3.81 -9.67
N GLU A 4 -9.35 5.05 -9.17
CA GLU A 4 -8.58 5.37 -7.96
C GLU A 4 -9.12 4.64 -6.73
N ALA A 5 -10.42 4.75 -6.43
CA ALA A 5 -11.00 4.08 -5.27
C ALA A 5 -10.84 2.55 -5.29
N ARG A 6 -10.81 1.93 -6.49
CA ARG A 6 -10.51 0.50 -6.63
C ARG A 6 -9.06 0.19 -6.31
N ARG A 7 -8.14 1.06 -6.75
CA ARG A 7 -6.70 0.93 -6.52
C ARG A 7 -6.35 1.14 -5.05
N THR A 8 -6.89 2.17 -4.40
CA THR A 8 -6.73 2.42 -2.96
C THR A 8 -7.16 1.21 -2.15
N LYS A 9 -8.34 0.65 -2.48
CA LYS A 9 -8.85 -0.56 -1.83
C LYS A 9 -7.95 -1.78 -2.04
N LEU A 10 -7.42 -1.95 -3.25
CA LEU A 10 -6.50 -3.05 -3.55
C LEU A 10 -5.21 -2.93 -2.72
N VAL A 11 -4.60 -1.74 -2.70
CA VAL A 11 -3.38 -1.48 -1.92
C VAL A 11 -3.64 -1.70 -0.43
N TYR A 12 -4.77 -1.20 0.08
CA TYR A 12 -5.15 -1.40 1.47
C TYR A 12 -5.33 -2.88 1.83
N SER A 13 -6.01 -3.66 0.99
CA SER A 13 -6.17 -5.11 1.21
C SER A 13 -4.82 -5.83 1.29
N VAL A 14 -3.85 -5.46 0.46
CA VAL A 14 -2.52 -6.05 0.49
C VAL A 14 -1.77 -5.66 1.77
N ILE A 15 -1.93 -4.43 2.24
CA ILE A 15 -1.38 -3.98 3.53
C ILE A 15 -1.99 -4.80 4.67
N GLU A 16 -3.30 -5.00 4.68
CA GLU A 16 -3.98 -5.83 5.69
C GLU A 16 -3.43 -7.26 5.69
N ASP A 17 -3.18 -7.86 4.52
CA ASP A 17 -2.58 -9.19 4.41
C ASP A 17 -1.14 -9.25 4.97
N LEU A 18 -0.33 -8.21 4.73
CA LEU A 18 1.02 -8.10 5.29
C LEU A 18 0.98 -7.98 6.81
N VAL A 19 0.08 -7.14 7.34
CA VAL A 19 -0.13 -6.97 8.79
C VAL A 19 -0.63 -8.26 9.44
N ALA A 20 -1.57 -8.96 8.80
CA ALA A 20 -2.04 -10.27 9.25
C ALA A 20 -0.93 -11.34 9.24
N GLY A 21 0.07 -11.19 8.36
CA GLY A 21 1.30 -11.99 8.35
C GLY A 21 2.31 -11.66 9.45
N GLY A 22 2.01 -10.66 10.30
CA GLY A 22 2.88 -10.23 11.41
C GLY A 22 3.87 -9.13 11.04
N GLN A 23 3.76 -8.54 9.84
CA GLN A 23 4.60 -7.43 9.42
C GLN A 23 3.96 -6.10 9.84
N SER A 24 4.54 -5.45 10.86
CA SER A 24 4.06 -4.15 11.37
C SER A 24 4.62 -2.95 10.60
N ASP A 25 5.81 -3.09 10.00
CA ASP A 25 6.46 -2.06 9.19
C ASP A 25 6.58 -2.53 7.75
N PHE A 26 6.18 -1.70 6.80
CA PHE A 26 6.21 -2.05 5.38
C PHE A 26 6.57 -0.83 4.52
N LEU A 27 7.32 -1.10 3.46
CA LEU A 27 7.69 -0.11 2.46
C LEU A 27 6.78 -0.25 1.23
N PRO A 28 6.64 0.81 0.41
CA PRO A 28 5.95 0.71 -0.88
C PRO A 28 6.48 -0.42 -1.78
N GLY A 29 7.76 -0.80 -1.62
CA GLY A 29 8.37 -1.92 -2.33
C GLY A 29 7.83 -3.29 -1.91
N ASP A 30 7.47 -3.46 -0.63
CA ASP A 30 6.91 -4.72 -0.11
C ASP A 30 5.51 -4.94 -0.67
N VAL A 31 4.69 -3.88 -0.65
CA VAL A 31 3.35 -3.89 -1.25
C VAL A 31 3.42 -4.14 -2.76
N ASN A 32 4.37 -3.51 -3.48
CA ASN A 32 4.55 -3.77 -4.90
C ASN A 32 4.94 -5.24 -5.18
N SER A 33 5.78 -5.81 -4.33
CA SER A 33 6.20 -7.21 -4.44
C SER A 33 5.04 -8.17 -4.22
N ALA A 34 4.18 -7.89 -3.23
CA ALA A 34 2.95 -8.64 -2.98
C ALA A 34 1.96 -8.53 -4.16
N LEU A 35 1.69 -7.30 -4.63
CA LEU A 35 0.83 -7.05 -5.79
C LEU A 35 1.29 -7.79 -7.06
N ARG A 36 2.60 -7.86 -7.30
CA ARG A 36 3.17 -8.63 -8.43
C ARG A 36 2.95 -10.12 -8.28
N ARG A 37 3.16 -10.67 -7.08
CA ARG A 37 2.90 -12.09 -6.77
C ARG A 37 1.44 -12.44 -7.00
N ASP A 38 0.54 -11.52 -6.68
CA ASP A 38 -0.91 -11.73 -6.77
C ASP A 38 -1.49 -11.37 -8.16
N GLY A 39 -0.61 -11.13 -9.15
CA GLY A 39 -0.98 -10.91 -10.55
C GLY A 39 -1.58 -9.54 -10.85
N GLN A 40 -1.45 -8.59 -9.92
CA GLN A 40 -2.02 -7.24 -10.01
C GLN A 40 -0.94 -6.15 -9.85
N PRO A 41 0.09 -6.13 -10.71
CA PRO A 41 1.21 -5.22 -10.55
C PRO A 41 0.76 -3.75 -10.66
N LEU A 42 1.25 -2.91 -9.75
CA LEU A 42 1.12 -1.46 -9.80
C LEU A 42 2.50 -0.80 -9.92
N GLY A 43 2.54 0.38 -10.52
CA GLY A 43 3.74 1.21 -10.56
C GLY A 43 4.13 1.67 -9.15
N THR A 44 5.43 1.78 -8.87
CA THR A 44 5.93 2.26 -7.58
C THR A 44 5.37 3.64 -7.20
N TRP A 45 5.21 4.52 -8.18
CA TRP A 45 4.60 5.84 -7.96
C TRP A 45 3.11 5.76 -7.65
N GLU A 46 2.39 4.81 -8.24
CA GLU A 46 0.98 4.59 -7.93
C GLU A 46 0.83 4.09 -6.50
N VAL A 47 1.62 3.09 -6.09
CA VAL A 47 1.61 2.61 -4.70
C VAL A 47 1.94 3.73 -3.71
N ARG A 48 2.94 4.57 -4.01
CA ARG A 48 3.28 5.73 -3.17
C ARG A 48 2.13 6.74 -3.08
N ALA A 49 1.40 6.98 -4.17
CA ALA A 49 0.23 7.85 -4.15
C ALA A 49 -0.88 7.27 -3.26
N GLU A 50 -1.15 5.96 -3.38
CA GLU A 50 -2.14 5.30 -2.52
C GLU A 50 -1.73 5.34 -1.04
N PHE A 51 -0.44 5.25 -0.71
CA PHE A 51 0.05 5.42 0.67
C PHE A 51 -0.29 6.81 1.23
N SER A 52 -0.10 7.86 0.43
CA SER A 52 -0.53 9.22 0.83
C SER A 52 -2.03 9.29 1.07
N THR A 53 -2.84 8.72 0.17
CA THR A 53 -4.30 8.68 0.33
C THR A 53 -4.72 7.93 1.59
N LEU A 54 -4.17 6.74 1.84
CA LEU A 54 -4.48 5.94 3.03
C LEU A 54 -4.05 6.61 4.32
N ALA A 55 -2.94 7.36 4.30
CA ALA A 55 -2.48 8.13 5.45
C ALA A 55 -3.38 9.34 5.73
N ASP A 56 -3.79 10.06 4.69
CA ASP A 56 -4.75 11.17 4.80
C ASP A 56 -6.12 10.69 5.32
N GLU A 57 -6.51 9.46 4.99
CA GLU A 57 -7.71 8.78 5.52
C GLU A 57 -7.53 8.22 6.95
N GLY A 58 -6.32 8.25 7.50
CA GLY A 58 -6.00 7.74 8.84
C GLY A 58 -5.99 6.21 8.94
N LEU A 59 -5.88 5.51 7.81
CA LEU A 59 -5.85 4.04 7.74
C LEU A 59 -4.45 3.47 7.97
N ILE A 60 -3.41 4.25 7.68
CA ILE A 60 -2.01 3.93 7.96
C ILE A 60 -1.29 5.16 8.53
N GLU A 61 -0.18 4.94 9.24
CA GLU A 61 0.74 5.99 9.62
C GLU A 61 2.00 5.93 8.75
N LEU A 62 2.43 7.08 8.23
CA LEU A 62 3.70 7.19 7.50
C LEU A 62 4.80 7.60 8.47
N ASP A 63 5.78 6.73 8.67
CA ASP A 63 6.98 7.06 9.43
C ASP A 63 7.94 7.93 8.58
N PRO A 64 8.17 9.20 8.94
CA PRO A 64 9.07 10.09 8.21
C PRO A 64 10.54 9.63 8.26
N ALA A 65 10.96 8.79 9.22
CA ALA A 65 12.31 8.24 9.25
C ALA A 65 12.55 7.16 8.17
N SER A 66 11.46 6.60 7.65
CA SER A 66 11.45 5.57 6.61
C SER A 66 11.15 6.12 5.21
N ALA A 67 10.88 7.42 5.10
CA ALA A 67 10.69 8.14 3.83
C ALA A 67 12.03 8.35 3.10
N ARG A 68 12.56 7.27 2.51
CA ARG A 68 13.79 7.27 1.70
C ARG A 68 13.49 7.16 0.20
#